data_AF-A0A836I1Z6-F1
#
_entry.id   AF-A0A836I1Z6-F1
#
_cell.length_a   1.000
_cell.length_b   1.000
_cell.length_c   1.000
_cell.angle_alpha   90.00
_cell.angle_beta   90.00
_cell.angle_gamma   90.00
#
_symmetry.space_group_name_H-M   'P 1'
#
loop_
_entity.id
_entity.type
_entity.pdbx_description
1 polymer ?
#
loop_
_entity_poly.entity_id
_entity_poly.type
_entity_poly.pdbx_seq_one_letter_code
_entity_poly.pdbx_strand_id
1 'polypeptide(L)'
;MRDSRGLCSSAAVTAFTLGALFALTMAEAQAELTAAVSYKLKADCPAKHLTEKNFEHDTQASGSMTSGNWRVLFVPGNDGATADRRSAGAVTVIVSFDSLVRVSTEVVSAYQAVPAHVLCDESPSLCKRFKVANSSAKLVILSGGRMYSYPAKQIRSVNDIKLFVSDFRGIESGAVPPPLPSLTVWKRLALLLGGVIGIRLVQSCALRRTSAPLPPGMTAIHPKTD
;
A
#
# COMPACT_ATOMS: atom_id res chain seq x y z
N MET A 1 -34.49 10.76 73.16
CA MET A 1 -34.07 9.88 72.06
C MET A 1 -34.24 10.66 70.76
N ARG A 2 -33.14 11.19 70.19
CA ARG A 2 -33.15 11.98 68.95
C ARG A 2 -32.74 11.09 67.78
N ASP A 3 -33.54 11.14 66.72
CA ASP A 3 -33.41 10.35 65.50
C ASP A 3 -32.09 10.59 64.77
N SER A 4 -31.22 9.59 64.78
CA SER A 4 -29.95 9.56 64.05
C SER A 4 -30.09 9.02 62.61
N ARG A 5 -31.32 8.77 62.14
CA ARG A 5 -31.57 8.08 60.86
C ARG A 5 -31.64 9.02 59.64
N GLY A 6 -31.84 10.32 59.84
CA GLY A 6 -31.98 11.29 58.74
C GLY A 6 -30.65 11.70 58.08
N LEU A 7 -29.56 11.78 58.87
CA LEU A 7 -28.28 12.32 58.41
C LEU A 7 -27.47 11.37 57.50
N CYS A 8 -27.62 10.05 57.65
CA CYS A 8 -26.96 9.08 56.77
C CYS A 8 -27.55 9.06 55.35
N SER A 9 -28.83 9.41 55.19
CA SER A 9 -29.50 9.35 53.89
C SER A 9 -29.10 10.49 52.95
N SER A 10 -28.75 11.66 53.49
CA SER A 10 -28.38 12.83 52.67
C SER A 10 -26.95 12.76 52.14
N ALA A 11 -26.00 12.26 52.95
CA ALA A 11 -24.60 12.13 52.55
C ALA A 11 -24.39 11.10 51.42
N ALA A 12 -25.19 10.03 51.40
CA ALA A 12 -25.11 8.98 50.39
C ALA A 12 -25.55 9.47 49.00
N VAL A 13 -26.58 10.32 48.92
CA VAL A 13 -27.10 10.85 47.65
C VAL A 13 -26.14 11.88 47.02
N THR A 14 -25.48 12.71 47.83
CA THR A 14 -24.44 13.65 47.36
C THR A 14 -23.18 12.94 46.90
N ALA A 15 -22.76 11.85 47.55
CA ALA A 15 -21.60 11.07 47.12
C ALA A 15 -21.88 10.32 45.80
N PHE A 16 -23.10 9.80 45.62
CA PHE A 16 -23.49 9.10 44.39
C PHE A 16 -23.62 10.05 43.19
N THR A 17 -24.12 11.27 43.40
CA THR A 17 -24.23 12.30 42.35
C THR A 17 -22.88 12.90 41.97
N LEU A 18 -21.97 13.13 42.92
CA LEU A 18 -20.59 13.52 42.61
C LEU A 18 -19.82 12.41 41.88
N GLY A 19 -19.98 11.15 42.31
CA GLY A 19 -19.38 9.99 41.64
C GLY A 19 -19.88 9.82 40.20
N ALA A 20 -21.18 10.03 39.96
CA ALA A 20 -21.76 9.99 38.63
C ALA A 20 -21.29 11.15 37.73
N LEU A 21 -21.17 12.37 38.25
CA LEU A 21 -20.60 13.50 37.50
C LEU A 21 -19.12 13.30 37.16
N PHE A 22 -18.32 12.76 38.09
CA PHE A 22 -16.92 12.41 37.81
C PHE A 22 -16.78 11.27 36.78
N ALA A 23 -17.69 10.29 36.80
CA ALA A 23 -17.70 9.22 35.78
C ALA A 23 -18.10 9.74 34.39
N LEU A 24 -19.06 10.68 34.31
CA LEU A 24 -19.48 11.30 33.04
C LEU A 24 -18.38 12.17 32.42
N THR A 25 -17.67 12.97 33.22
CA THR A 25 -16.58 13.83 32.74
C THR A 25 -15.33 13.04 32.29
N MET A 26 -15.02 11.92 32.94
CA MET A 26 -13.90 11.05 32.51
C MET A 26 -14.22 10.26 31.23
N ALA A 27 -15.48 9.88 31.02
CA ALA A 27 -15.90 9.19 29.81
C ALA A 27 -15.83 10.09 28.56
N GLU A 28 -16.21 11.37 28.67
CA GLU A 28 -16.08 12.34 27.58
C GLU A 28 -14.62 12.75 27.33
N ALA A 29 -13.80 12.89 28.39
CA ALA A 29 -12.37 13.17 28.25
C ALA A 29 -11.57 11.99 27.63
N GLN A 30 -12.02 10.75 27.81
CA GLN A 30 -11.42 9.57 27.17
C GLN A 30 -11.90 9.35 25.73
N ALA A 31 -13.07 9.88 25.35
CA ALA A 31 -13.60 9.79 23.99
C ALA A 31 -12.82 10.68 22.99
N GLU A 32 -12.30 11.83 23.41
CA GLU A 32 -11.43 12.66 22.55
C GLU A 32 -10.00 12.13 22.40
N LEU A 33 -9.52 11.28 23.33
CA LEU A 33 -8.14 10.77 23.30
C LEU A 33 -7.97 9.45 22.53
N THR A 34 -9.06 8.83 22.08
CA THR A 34 -9.05 7.53 21.38
C THR A 34 -9.48 7.58 19.92
N ALA A 35 -9.84 8.75 19.40
CA ALA A 35 -10.19 8.89 17.99
C ALA A 35 -8.97 8.60 17.11
N ALA A 36 -9.06 7.57 16.27
CA ALA A 36 -8.11 7.30 15.21
C ALA A 36 -7.93 8.56 14.34
N VAL A 37 -6.73 9.14 14.34
CA VAL A 37 -6.45 10.33 13.53
C VAL A 37 -6.30 9.89 12.08
N SER A 38 -7.21 10.36 11.23
CA SER A 38 -7.22 10.05 9.81
C SER A 38 -5.94 10.55 9.12
N TYR A 39 -5.34 9.70 8.28
CA TYR A 39 -4.18 10.03 7.46
C TYR A 39 -4.64 10.81 6.23
N LYS A 40 -4.85 12.13 6.40
CA LYS A 40 -5.26 13.02 5.31
C LYS A 40 -4.12 13.93 4.87
N LEU A 41 -3.78 13.84 3.59
CA LEU A 41 -3.11 14.95 2.91
C LEU A 41 -4.15 16.05 2.66
N LYS A 42 -3.74 17.32 2.68
CA LYS A 42 -4.65 18.41 2.28
C LYS A 42 -4.99 18.27 0.79
N ALA A 43 -6.24 18.52 0.43
CA ALA A 43 -6.74 18.35 -0.94
C ALA A 43 -5.99 19.21 -1.98
N ASP A 44 -5.43 20.34 -1.54
CA ASP A 44 -4.67 21.29 -2.35
C ASP A 44 -3.14 21.09 -2.22
N CYS A 45 -2.67 19.91 -1.81
CA CYS A 45 -1.23 19.66 -1.69
C CYS A 45 -0.55 19.81 -3.06
N PRO A 46 0.50 20.66 -3.20
CA PRO A 46 1.14 20.91 -4.49
C PRO A 46 2.03 19.76 -4.98
N ALA A 47 2.22 18.70 -4.19
CA ALA A 47 2.99 17.53 -4.58
C ALA A 47 2.26 16.72 -5.64
N LYS A 48 2.98 16.18 -6.63
CA LYS A 48 2.39 15.38 -7.70
C LYS A 48 1.73 14.11 -7.15
N HIS A 49 0.46 13.91 -7.46
CA HIS A 49 -0.25 12.69 -7.09
C HIS A 49 0.11 11.55 -8.04
N LEU A 50 0.79 10.53 -7.50
CA LEU A 50 1.13 9.30 -8.20
C LEU A 50 0.18 8.18 -7.80
N THR A 51 -0.29 7.46 -8.81
CA THR A 51 -1.18 6.31 -8.72
C THR A 51 -0.58 5.13 -9.48
N GLU A 52 -1.16 3.94 -9.36
CA GLU A 52 -0.76 2.77 -10.14
C GLU A 52 -0.73 3.02 -11.66
N LYS A 53 -1.55 3.96 -12.17
CA LYS A 53 -1.67 4.25 -13.61
C LYS A 53 -0.53 5.12 -14.14
N ASN A 54 -0.03 6.06 -13.35
CA ASN A 54 0.95 7.06 -13.81
C ASN A 54 2.34 6.88 -13.17
N PHE A 55 2.48 6.13 -12.07
CA PHE A 55 3.74 6.01 -11.34
C PHE A 55 4.89 5.56 -12.25
N GLU A 56 4.73 4.46 -12.97
CA GLU A 56 5.80 3.95 -13.84
C GLU A 56 6.09 4.86 -15.03
N HIS A 57 5.05 5.40 -15.64
CA HIS A 57 5.18 6.33 -16.76
C HIS A 57 5.97 7.58 -16.34
N ASP A 58 5.62 8.15 -15.19
CA ASP A 58 6.15 9.42 -14.74
C ASP A 58 7.53 9.29 -14.13
N THR A 59 7.77 8.26 -13.31
CA THR A 59 9.03 8.12 -12.55
C THR A 59 10.06 7.21 -13.21
N GLN A 60 9.63 6.37 -14.17
CA GLN A 60 10.46 5.29 -14.75
C GLN A 60 11.10 4.39 -13.69
N ALA A 61 10.37 4.13 -12.60
CA ALA A 61 10.91 3.48 -11.39
C ALA A 61 11.38 2.03 -11.61
N SER A 62 10.74 1.30 -12.52
CA SER A 62 11.08 -0.09 -12.85
C SER A 62 12.19 -0.24 -13.91
N GLY A 63 12.64 0.87 -14.51
CA GLY A 63 13.73 0.88 -15.48
C GLY A 63 15.11 0.88 -14.83
N SER A 64 16.15 0.84 -15.66
CA SER A 64 17.55 1.05 -15.21
C SER A 64 17.84 2.49 -14.81
N MET A 65 16.94 3.42 -15.11
CA MET A 65 17.09 4.85 -14.85
C MET A 65 15.74 5.46 -14.48
N THR A 66 15.70 6.25 -13.41
CA THR A 66 14.53 7.07 -13.07
C THR A 66 14.56 8.36 -13.90
N SER A 67 13.40 8.93 -14.18
CA SER A 67 13.23 10.21 -14.90
C SER A 67 13.60 11.43 -14.02
N GLY A 68 14.83 11.46 -13.51
CA GLY A 68 15.28 12.41 -12.49
C GLY A 68 15.13 11.87 -11.07
N ASN A 69 15.21 12.76 -10.08
CA ASN A 69 15.02 12.39 -8.68
C ASN A 69 13.58 12.66 -8.25
N TRP A 70 13.00 11.72 -7.52
CA TRP A 70 11.61 11.79 -7.06
C TRP A 70 11.57 11.64 -5.56
N ARG A 71 11.00 12.62 -4.86
CA ARG A 71 10.74 12.54 -3.42
C ARG A 71 9.30 12.10 -3.22
N VAL A 72 9.11 10.82 -2.90
CA VAL A 72 7.79 10.18 -2.86
C VAL A 72 7.39 9.90 -1.42
N LEU A 73 6.27 10.49 -0.98
CA LEU A 73 5.61 10.15 0.27
C LEU A 73 4.51 9.11 0.03
N PHE A 74 4.63 7.95 0.66
CA PHE A 74 3.54 6.98 0.75
C PHE A 74 2.72 7.24 2.00
N VAL A 75 1.45 7.60 1.80
CA VAL A 75 0.46 7.84 2.84
C VAL A 75 -0.26 6.52 3.13
N PRO A 76 -0.21 6.00 4.38
CA PRO A 76 -0.83 4.74 4.72
C PRO A 76 -2.35 4.80 4.63
N GLY A 77 -3.00 3.65 4.50
CA GLY A 77 -4.45 3.56 4.43
C GLY A 77 -5.11 3.94 5.76
N ASN A 78 -6.29 4.57 5.69
CA ASN A 78 -6.99 5.03 6.90
C ASN A 78 -7.51 3.89 7.79
N ASP A 79 -7.69 2.70 7.23
CA ASP A 79 -8.06 1.48 7.94
C ASP A 79 -7.05 1.06 9.02
N GLY A 80 -5.78 1.47 8.87
CA GLY A 80 -4.72 1.24 9.85
C GLY A 80 -4.54 2.36 10.88
N ALA A 81 -5.34 3.43 10.83
CA ALA A 81 -5.23 4.54 11.75
C ALA A 81 -5.66 4.14 13.17
N THR A 82 -4.76 4.36 14.14
CA THR A 82 -5.04 4.13 15.56
C THR A 82 -4.52 5.30 16.39
N ALA A 83 -4.79 5.33 17.70
CA ALA A 83 -4.20 6.31 18.61
C ALA A 83 -2.73 6.01 18.98
N ASP A 84 -2.08 5.02 18.33
CA ASP A 84 -0.74 4.61 18.67
C ASP A 84 0.35 5.60 18.20
N ARG A 85 1.56 5.43 18.76
CA ARG A 85 2.73 6.29 18.43
C ARG A 85 3.11 6.22 16.95
N ARG A 86 2.86 5.09 16.27
CA ARG A 86 3.17 4.93 14.85
C ARG A 86 2.26 5.78 13.98
N SER A 87 0.97 5.78 14.28
CA SER A 87 -0.06 6.59 13.64
C SER A 87 0.21 8.09 13.86
N ALA A 88 0.52 8.50 15.09
CA ALA A 88 0.92 9.88 15.37
C ALA A 88 2.19 10.29 14.59
N GLY A 89 3.17 9.40 14.48
CA GLY A 89 4.37 9.60 13.67
C GLY A 89 4.10 9.67 12.16
N ALA A 90 3.10 8.94 11.66
CA ALA A 90 2.66 9.02 10.28
C ALA A 90 2.03 10.38 9.97
N VAL A 91 1.11 10.85 10.83
CA VAL A 91 0.48 12.18 10.73
C VAL A 91 1.54 13.28 10.74
N THR A 92 2.52 13.19 11.65
CA THR A 92 3.62 14.17 11.73
C THR A 92 4.43 14.23 10.42
N VAL A 93 4.78 13.08 9.83
CA VAL A 93 5.47 13.06 8.52
C VAL A 93 4.62 13.68 7.43
N ILE A 94 3.33 13.36 7.39
CA ILE A 94 2.39 13.87 6.38
C ILE A 94 2.31 15.40 6.45
N VAL A 95 2.14 15.95 7.65
CA VAL A 95 2.05 17.40 7.89
C VAL A 95 3.38 18.09 7.57
N SER A 96 4.50 17.54 8.02
CA SER A 96 5.84 18.08 7.72
C SER A 96 6.14 18.08 6.22
N PHE A 97 5.76 17.01 5.52
CA PHE A 97 5.92 16.93 4.07
C PHE A 97 5.06 17.97 3.34
N ASP A 98 3.76 18.06 3.64
CA ASP A 98 2.87 19.08 3.04
C ASP A 98 3.43 20.49 3.27
N SER A 99 3.89 20.77 4.48
CA SER A 99 4.50 22.05 4.84
C SER A 99 5.76 22.32 4.01
N LEU A 100 6.66 21.34 3.87
CA LEU A 100 7.88 21.48 3.07
C LEU A 100 7.59 21.75 1.60
N VAL A 101 6.60 21.07 1.01
CA VAL A 101 6.26 21.23 -0.41
C VAL A 101 5.63 22.61 -0.67
N ARG A 102 4.99 23.23 0.34
CA ARG A 102 4.44 24.59 0.24
C ARG A 102 5.46 25.70 0.45
N VAL A 103 6.57 25.43 1.16
CA VAL A 103 7.65 26.40 1.28
C VAL A 103 8.29 26.57 -0.11
N SER A 104 8.10 27.76 -0.69
CA SER A 104 8.60 28.29 -1.98
C SER A 104 9.33 27.31 -2.92
N THR A 105 8.87 27.27 -4.17
CA THR A 105 9.49 26.57 -5.30
C THR A 105 11.00 26.73 -5.40
N GLU A 106 11.57 27.86 -4.95
CA GLU A 106 13.02 28.13 -4.94
C GLU A 106 13.79 27.14 -4.06
N VAL A 107 13.24 26.81 -2.90
CA VAL A 107 13.78 25.82 -1.96
C VAL A 107 13.65 24.43 -2.57
N VAL A 108 12.51 24.12 -3.21
CA VAL A 108 12.25 22.84 -3.86
C VAL A 108 13.15 22.62 -5.09
N SER A 109 13.46 23.66 -5.86
CA SER A 109 14.36 23.60 -7.03
C SER A 109 15.81 23.35 -6.64
N ALA A 110 16.26 23.86 -5.49
CA ALA A 110 17.60 23.58 -4.96
C ALA A 110 17.80 22.08 -4.66
N TYR A 111 16.72 21.36 -4.37
CA TYR A 111 16.74 19.97 -3.93
C TYR A 111 16.68 18.93 -5.06
N GLN A 112 16.61 19.38 -6.32
CA GLN A 112 16.69 18.53 -7.53
C GLN A 112 15.77 17.29 -7.53
N ALA A 113 14.72 17.26 -6.70
CA ALA A 113 13.84 16.12 -6.53
C ALA A 113 12.37 16.56 -6.55
N VAL A 114 11.62 16.01 -7.50
CA VAL A 114 10.21 16.33 -7.71
C VAL A 114 9.39 15.80 -6.51
N PRO A 115 8.64 16.65 -5.79
CA PRO A 115 7.78 16.19 -4.72
C PRO A 115 6.57 15.44 -5.28
N ALA A 116 6.32 14.26 -4.74
CA ALA A 116 5.21 13.41 -5.11
C ALA A 116 4.64 12.66 -3.91
N HIS A 117 3.39 12.22 -4.02
CA HIS A 117 2.75 11.40 -3.00
C HIS A 117 1.95 10.25 -3.64
N VAL A 118 1.75 9.19 -2.87
CA VAL A 118 0.94 8.01 -3.20
C VAL A 118 0.00 7.76 -2.03
N LEU A 119 -1.29 7.66 -2.30
CA LEU A 119 -2.29 7.26 -1.31
C LEU A 119 -2.49 5.75 -1.35
N CYS A 120 -2.26 5.05 -0.24
CA CYS A 120 -2.40 3.58 -0.22
C CYS A 120 -3.84 3.11 -0.39
N ASP A 121 -4.83 3.92 0.02
CA ASP A 121 -6.25 3.65 -0.20
C ASP A 121 -6.59 3.61 -1.71
N GLU A 122 -5.89 4.39 -2.54
CA GLU A 122 -6.10 4.46 -3.98
C GLU A 122 -5.17 3.55 -4.78
N SER A 123 -4.00 3.22 -4.23
CA SER A 123 -2.94 2.47 -4.91
C SER A 123 -2.32 1.39 -4.02
N PRO A 124 -3.13 0.41 -3.56
CA PRO A 124 -2.71 -0.59 -2.58
C PRO A 124 -1.60 -1.51 -3.09
N SER A 125 -1.56 -1.82 -4.39
CA SER A 125 -0.52 -2.68 -4.97
C SER A 125 0.83 -1.98 -4.96
N LEU A 126 0.82 -0.66 -5.19
CA LEU A 126 2.03 0.17 -5.14
C LEU A 126 2.56 0.26 -3.70
N CYS A 127 1.69 0.50 -2.72
CA CYS A 127 2.10 0.49 -1.31
C CYS A 127 2.63 -0.87 -0.84
N LYS A 128 2.00 -1.97 -1.28
CA LYS A 128 2.48 -3.33 -1.01
C LYS A 128 3.87 -3.57 -1.60
N ARG A 129 4.10 -3.15 -2.85
CA ARG A 129 5.41 -3.23 -3.52
C ARG A 129 6.51 -2.52 -2.74
N PHE A 130 6.21 -1.33 -2.23
CA PHE A 130 7.15 -0.54 -1.42
C PHE A 130 7.17 -0.92 0.06
N LYS A 131 6.46 -1.98 0.47
CA LYS A 131 6.39 -2.47 1.86
C LYS A 131 6.00 -1.35 2.84
N VAL A 132 4.99 -0.57 2.47
CA VAL A 132 4.42 0.46 3.35
C VAL A 132 3.56 -0.25 4.39
N ALA A 133 3.78 0.05 5.67
CA ALA A 133 3.00 -0.52 6.75
C ALA A 133 1.70 0.27 6.94
N ASN A 134 0.61 -0.41 7.31
CA ASN A 134 -0.73 0.18 7.40
C ASN A 134 -0.84 1.37 8.37
N SER A 135 0.07 1.52 9.34
CA SER A 135 0.06 2.62 10.30
C SER A 135 1.30 3.52 10.24
N SER A 136 2.07 3.47 9.15
CA SER A 136 3.32 4.24 9.06
C SER A 136 3.54 4.81 7.67
N ALA A 137 3.51 6.13 7.58
CA ALA A 137 3.92 6.85 6.40
C ALA A 137 5.40 6.58 6.10
N LYS A 138 5.69 6.36 4.81
CA LYS A 138 7.01 6.03 4.31
C LYS A 138 7.44 7.07 3.29
N LEU A 139 8.54 7.76 3.58
CA LEU A 139 9.15 8.71 2.67
C LEU A 139 10.36 8.05 2.00
N VAL A 140 10.47 8.19 0.68
CA VAL A 140 11.63 7.70 -0.08
C VAL A 140 12.08 8.73 -1.10
N ILE A 141 13.33 8.60 -1.53
CA ILE A 141 13.83 9.24 -2.76
C ILE A 141 14.15 8.15 -3.79
N LEU A 142 13.68 8.32 -5.01
CA LEU A 142 14.05 7.50 -6.16
C LEU A 142 15.04 8.29 -7.01
N SER A 143 16.21 7.71 -7.30
CA SER A 143 17.25 8.36 -8.10
C SER A 143 18.14 7.31 -8.77
N GLY A 144 18.28 7.37 -10.10
CA GLY A 144 19.18 6.51 -10.87
C GLY A 144 18.93 5.01 -10.68
N GLY A 145 17.66 4.59 -10.63
CA GLY A 145 17.28 3.20 -10.38
C GLY A 145 17.48 2.73 -8.93
N ARG A 146 17.80 3.64 -8.01
CA ARG A 146 18.00 3.37 -6.58
C ARG A 146 16.89 4.00 -5.74
N MET A 147 16.57 3.34 -4.63
CA MET A 147 15.63 3.80 -3.62
C MET A 147 16.39 4.10 -2.32
N TYR A 148 16.21 5.32 -1.83
CA TYR A 148 16.77 5.83 -0.59
C TYR A 148 15.63 5.99 0.40
N SER A 149 15.60 5.17 1.45
CA SER A 149 14.51 5.21 2.44
C SER A 149 14.82 6.23 3.52
N TYR A 150 13.82 7.03 3.90
CA TYR A 150 13.96 7.95 5.02
C TYR A 150 14.24 7.15 6.32
N PRO A 151 15.28 7.51 7.10
CA PRO A 151 15.67 6.73 8.27
C PRO A 151 14.56 6.60 9.31
N ALA A 152 14.28 5.37 9.76
CA ALA A 152 13.20 5.11 10.71
C ALA A 152 13.42 5.74 12.10
N LYS A 153 14.68 6.00 12.48
CA LYS A 153 15.07 6.53 13.79
C LYS A 153 15.13 8.07 13.86
N GLN A 154 14.98 8.77 12.74
CA GLN A 154 15.03 10.23 12.72
C GLN A 154 13.71 10.85 13.16
N ILE A 155 13.81 11.99 13.84
CA ILE A 155 12.69 12.88 14.11
C ILE A 155 12.12 13.33 12.77
N ARG A 156 10.80 13.46 12.72
CA ARG A 156 10.03 13.58 11.48
C ARG A 156 9.61 15.03 11.22
N SER A 157 10.53 15.97 11.43
CA SER A 157 10.28 17.41 11.25
C SER A 157 10.54 17.88 9.81
N VAL A 158 10.08 19.09 9.48
CA VAL A 158 10.38 19.75 8.18
C VAL A 158 11.88 19.84 7.93
N ASN A 159 12.68 20.20 8.95
CA ASN A 159 14.13 20.33 8.85
C ASN A 159 14.80 18.98 8.61
N ASP A 160 14.34 17.92 9.28
CA ASP A 160 14.91 16.59 9.10
C ASP A 160 14.62 16.05 7.69
N ILE A 161 13.42 16.31 7.17
CA ILE A 161 13.08 15.98 5.79
C ILE A 161 13.96 16.79 4.83
N LYS A 162 14.17 18.08 5.08
CA LYS A 162 15.05 18.95 4.28
C LYS A 162 16.49 18.42 4.24
N LEU A 163 17.03 18.04 5.39
CA LEU A 163 18.38 17.46 5.53
C LEU A 163 18.51 16.14 4.76
N PHE A 164 17.52 15.25 4.91
CA PHE A 164 17.49 14.02 4.13
C PHE A 164 17.52 14.29 2.64
N VAL A 165 16.74 15.26 2.16
CA VAL A 165 16.69 15.59 0.74
C VAL A 165 18.00 16.19 0.23
N SER A 166 18.74 16.95 1.05
CA SER A 166 20.06 17.45 0.66
C SER A 166 21.14 16.37 0.59
N ASP A 167 21.04 15.32 1.42
CA ASP A 167 22.15 14.38 1.63
C ASP A 167 21.78 12.91 1.38
N PHE A 168 20.68 12.65 0.66
CA PHE A 168 20.19 11.27 0.47
C PHE A 168 21.21 10.36 -0.23
N ARG A 169 22.14 10.91 -1.01
CA ARG A 169 23.17 10.11 -1.69
C ARG A 169 24.20 9.53 -0.71
N GLY A 170 24.37 10.14 0.47
CA GLY A 170 25.25 9.66 1.53
C GLY A 170 24.67 8.52 2.37
N ILE A 171 23.38 8.20 2.23
CA ILE A 171 22.74 7.12 2.98
C ILE A 171 22.69 5.80 2.19
N GLU A 172 22.51 4.70 2.92
CA GLU A 172 22.32 3.37 2.32
C GLU A 172 21.12 3.36 1.37
N SER A 173 21.31 2.75 0.21
CA SER A 173 20.28 2.64 -0.83
C SER A 173 20.05 1.21 -1.27
N GLY A 174 18.80 0.89 -1.57
CA GLY A 174 18.39 -0.37 -2.18
C GLY A 174 18.03 -0.21 -3.65
N ALA A 175 17.83 -1.34 -4.33
CA ALA A 175 17.18 -1.33 -5.63
C ALA A 175 15.72 -0.86 -5.49
N VAL A 176 15.20 -0.17 -6.49
CA VAL A 176 13.76 0.09 -6.56
C VAL A 176 13.05 -1.25 -6.73
N PRO A 177 12.06 -1.60 -5.88
CA PRO A 177 11.36 -2.88 -6.00
C PRO A 177 10.72 -3.01 -7.38
N PRO A 178 10.71 -4.20 -8.02
CA PRO A 178 10.08 -4.37 -9.32
C PRO A 178 8.54 -4.26 -9.21
N PRO A 179 7.84 -3.92 -10.31
CA PRO A 179 6.38 -3.94 -10.35
C PRO A 179 5.84 -5.32 -9.94
N LEU A 180 4.75 -5.34 -9.18
CA LEU A 180 4.06 -6.60 -8.92
C LEU A 180 3.45 -7.10 -10.24
N PRO A 181 3.54 -8.41 -10.54
CA PRO A 181 2.96 -8.96 -11.75
C PRO A 181 1.46 -8.68 -11.75
N SER A 182 0.97 -8.02 -12.80
CA SER A 182 -0.46 -7.74 -12.92
C SER A 182 -1.25 -9.05 -13.00
N LEU A 183 -2.42 -9.10 -12.34
CA LEU A 183 -3.36 -10.24 -12.44
C LEU A 183 -3.70 -10.59 -13.90
N THR A 184 -3.63 -9.59 -14.79
CA THR A 184 -3.82 -9.75 -16.23
C THR A 184 -2.76 -10.66 -16.88
N VAL A 185 -1.50 -10.62 -16.43
CA VAL A 185 -0.43 -11.50 -16.91
C VAL A 185 -0.68 -12.94 -16.46
N TRP A 186 -1.11 -13.14 -15.21
CA TRP A 186 -1.50 -14.46 -14.71
C TRP A 186 -2.71 -15.04 -15.43
N LYS A 187 -3.73 -14.21 -15.72
CA LYS A 187 -4.89 -14.63 -16.50
C LYS A 187 -4.51 -15.04 -17.92
N ARG A 188 -3.60 -14.30 -18.57
CA ARG A 188 -3.06 -14.66 -19.89
C ARG A 188 -2.23 -15.94 -19.85
N LEU A 189 -1.41 -16.13 -18.82
CA LEU A 189 -0.61 -17.35 -18.64
C LEU A 189 -1.51 -18.58 -18.41
N ALA A 190 -2.54 -18.45 -17.58
CA ALA A 190 -3.52 -19.51 -17.34
C ALA A 190 -4.32 -19.87 -18.60
N LEU A 191 -4.70 -18.87 -19.41
CA LEU A 191 -5.37 -19.10 -20.70
C LEU A 191 -4.45 -19.81 -21.71
N LEU A 192 -3.17 -19.43 -21.77
CA LEU A 192 -2.20 -20.09 -22.65
C LEU A 192 -1.96 -21.55 -22.24
N LEU A 193 -1.77 -21.81 -20.95
CA LEU A 193 -1.58 -23.17 -20.43
C LEU A 193 -2.84 -24.02 -20.61
N GLY A 194 -4.03 -23.47 -20.32
CA GLY A 194 -5.30 -24.14 -20.54
C GLY A 194 -5.56 -24.46 -22.02
N GLY A 195 -5.20 -23.54 -22.93
CA GLY A 195 -5.31 -23.74 -24.38
C GLY A 195 -4.40 -24.86 -24.89
N VAL A 196 -3.15 -24.93 -24.43
CA VAL A 196 -2.20 -25.99 -24.82
C VAL A 196 -2.66 -27.37 -24.34
N ILE A 197 -3.19 -27.47 -23.13
CA ILE A 197 -3.74 -28.72 -22.57
C ILE A 197 -4.97 -29.16 -23.38
N GLY A 198 -5.87 -28.23 -23.71
CA GLY A 198 -7.05 -28.51 -24.53
C GLY A 198 -6.71 -29.06 -25.92
N ILE A 199 -5.71 -28.46 -26.60
CA ILE A 199 -5.25 -28.92 -27.92
C ILE A 199 -4.68 -30.34 -27.85
N ARG A 200 -3.88 -30.65 -26.82
CA ARG A 200 -3.30 -31.99 -26.65
C ARG A 200 -4.36 -33.07 -26.43
N LEU A 201 -5.40 -32.77 -25.65
CA LEU A 201 -6.52 -33.70 -25.42
C LEU A 201 -7.31 -33.99 -26.71
N VAL A 202 -7.59 -32.95 -27.51
CA VAL A 202 -8.29 -33.12 -28.80
C VAL A 202 -7.45 -33.97 -29.78
N GLN A 203 -6.15 -33.74 -29.87
CA GLN A 203 -5.25 -34.54 -30.71
C GLN A 203 -5.20 -36.02 -30.27
N SER A 204 -5.18 -36.29 -28.96
CA SER A 204 -5.23 -37.66 -28.43
C SER A 204 -6.56 -38.36 -28.69
N CYS A 205 -7.68 -37.64 -28.70
CA CYS A 205 -8.98 -38.20 -29.05
C CYS A 205 -9.12 -38.47 -30.56
N ALA A 206 -8.56 -37.60 -31.42
CA ALA A 206 -8.60 -37.76 -32.86
C ALA A 206 -7.82 -39.00 -33.33
N LEU A 207 -6.63 -39.27 -32.74
CA LEU A 207 -5.81 -40.44 -33.09
C LEU A 207 -6.48 -41.78 -32.74
N ARG A 208 -7.39 -41.83 -31.77
CA ARG A 208 -8.08 -43.07 -31.38
C ARG A 208 -9.25 -43.42 -32.29
N ARG A 209 -9.78 -42.47 -33.07
CA ARG A 209 -10.95 -42.70 -33.94
C ARG A 209 -10.60 -43.29 -35.30
N THR A 210 -9.36 -43.21 -35.76
CA THR A 210 -8.93 -43.75 -37.06
C THR A 210 -8.57 -45.23 -37.05
N SER A 211 -8.64 -45.89 -35.89
CA SER A 211 -8.29 -47.30 -35.72
C SER A 211 -9.53 -48.19 -35.56
N ALA A 212 -10.52 -48.04 -36.44
CA ALA A 212 -11.59 -49.03 -36.56
C ALA A 212 -11.14 -50.12 -37.55
N PRO A 213 -11.13 -51.41 -37.17
CA PRO A 213 -10.71 -52.49 -38.06
C PRO A 213 -11.77 -52.74 -39.15
N LEU A 214 -11.31 -52.90 -40.40
CA LEU A 214 -12.15 -53.30 -41.54
C LEU A 214 -12.72 -54.72 -41.34
N PRO A 215 -13.96 -54.99 -41.81
CA PRO A 215 -14.58 -56.31 -41.68
C PRO A 215 -13.87 -57.36 -42.55
N PRO A 216 -13.81 -58.63 -42.10
CA PRO A 216 -13.01 -59.66 -42.75
C PRO A 216 -13.73 -60.30 -43.95
N GLY A 217 -12.96 -60.41 -45.04
CA GLY A 217 -12.86 -61.64 -45.83
C GLY A 217 -13.89 -61.86 -46.94
N MET A 218 -13.44 -61.72 -48.19
CA MET A 218 -13.78 -62.71 -49.22
C MET A 218 -12.53 -63.07 -50.03
N THR A 219 -12.27 -64.38 -50.02
CA THR A 219 -11.20 -65.15 -50.64
C THR A 219 -11.12 -64.97 -52.16
N ALA A 220 -9.95 -64.61 -52.67
CA ALA A 220 -9.62 -64.71 -54.10
C ALA A 220 -8.98 -66.07 -54.38
N ILE A 221 -9.66 -66.83 -55.24
CA ILE A 221 -9.26 -68.12 -55.79
C ILE A 221 -8.11 -67.91 -56.79
N HIS A 222 -7.02 -68.64 -56.62
CA HIS A 222 -5.95 -68.79 -57.61
C HIS A 222 -6.37 -69.81 -58.69
N PRO A 223 -6.28 -69.49 -59.99
CA PRO A 223 -6.10 -70.49 -61.02
C PRO A 223 -4.59 -70.71 -61.26
N LYS A 224 -4.24 -71.99 -61.35
CA LYS A 224 -2.88 -72.51 -61.51
C LYS A 224 -2.65 -72.84 -63.00
N THR A 225 -1.51 -72.34 -63.49
CA THR A 225 -0.55 -72.94 -64.45
C THR A 225 -0.98 -73.38 -65.84
N ASP A 226 -0.01 -73.27 -66.75
CA ASP A 226 0.17 -74.15 -67.92
C ASP A 226 -0.23 -75.61 -67.66
#